data_AF-A0A2S2PWY1-F1
#
_entry.id   AF-A0A2S2PWY1-F1
#
_cell.length_a   1.000
_cell.length_b   1.000
_cell.length_c   1.000
_cell.angle_alpha   90.00
_cell.angle_beta   90.00
_cell.angle_gamma   90.00
#
_symmetry.space_group_name_H-M   'P 1'
#
loop_
_entity.id
_entity.type
_entity.pdbx_description
1 polymer ?
#
loop_
_entity_poly.entity_id
_entity_poly.type
_entity_poly.pdbx_seq_one_letter_code
_entity_poly.pdbx_strand_id
1 'polypeptide(L)'
;MKKAGDTIKVLYPKIIHVTCLAHGLHRVAEEVRVNYPKVDKLVSSVKQIFLKAPSRTILFKTVNPGIPLPPEPILTRWGTWIEATSYYSKYFSKIRDVVRQLDPIDAVSIKKTQILVN
;
A
#
# COMPACT_ATOMS: atom_id res chain seq x y z
N MET A 1 -5.99 20.25 -11.53
CA MET A 1 -6.79 20.51 -12.74
C MET A 1 -7.32 21.93 -12.85
N LYS A 2 -7.44 22.71 -11.76
CA LYS A 2 -7.91 24.12 -11.82
C LYS A 2 -7.18 24.99 -12.85
N LYS A 3 -5.84 25.05 -12.80
CA LYS A 3 -5.03 25.81 -13.77
C LYS A 3 -5.32 25.44 -15.23
N ALA A 4 -5.48 24.14 -15.52
CA ALA A 4 -5.83 23.68 -16.86
C ALA A 4 -7.26 24.10 -17.26
N GLY A 5 -8.21 24.03 -16.32
CA GLY A 5 -9.57 24.55 -16.51
C GLY A 5 -9.57 26.05 -16.83
N ASP A 6 -8.76 26.83 -16.12
CA ASP A 6 -8.62 28.28 -16.35
C ASP A 6 -8.06 28.57 -17.76
N THR A 7 -7.05 27.80 -18.22
CA THR A 7 -6.51 27.91 -19.58
C THR A 7 -7.54 27.55 -20.65
N ILE A 8 -8.29 26.45 -20.48
CA ILE A 8 -9.30 25.99 -21.45
C ILE A 8 -10.45 27.01 -21.54
N LYS A 9 -10.80 27.67 -20.45
CA LYS A 9 -11.88 28.67 -20.41
C LYS A 9 -11.62 29.87 -21.32
N VAL A 10 -10.35 30.20 -21.62
CA VAL A 10 -9.99 31.24 -22.59
C VAL A 10 -10.52 30.89 -23.99
N LEU A 11 -10.42 29.63 -24.39
CA LEU A 11 -10.90 29.14 -25.69
C LEU A 11 -12.40 28.83 -25.68
N TYR A 12 -12.94 28.43 -24.53
CA TYR A 12 -14.34 28.03 -24.36
C TYR A 12 -14.98 28.76 -23.16
N PRO A 13 -15.47 30.01 -23.34
CA PRO A 13 -15.90 30.86 -22.22
C PRO A 13 -17.04 30.30 -21.36
N LYS A 14 -17.85 29.39 -21.93
CA LYS A 14 -19.00 28.75 -21.25
C LYS A 14 -18.67 27.46 -20.51
N ILE A 15 -17.41 26.98 -20.55
CA ILE A 15 -17.03 25.74 -19.85
C ILE A 15 -17.10 25.91 -18.33
N ILE A 16 -17.59 24.88 -17.64
CA ILE A 16 -17.61 24.82 -16.17
C ILE A 16 -16.63 23.74 -15.73
N HIS A 17 -15.59 24.14 -15.01
CA HIS A 17 -14.67 23.18 -14.40
C HIS A 17 -15.21 22.75 -13.03
N VAL A 18 -15.48 21.44 -12.90
CA VAL A 18 -15.86 20.82 -11.64
C VAL A 18 -14.69 20.00 -11.11
N THR A 19 -14.32 20.21 -9.85
CA THR A 19 -13.27 19.40 -9.21
C THR A 19 -13.87 18.05 -8.80
N CYS A 20 -13.31 16.95 -9.29
CA CYS A 20 -13.71 15.62 -8.87
C CYS A 20 -13.33 15.38 -7.41
N LEU A 21 -14.33 15.18 -6.54
CA LEU A 21 -14.12 14.90 -5.12
C LEU A 21 -13.31 13.61 -4.90
N ALA A 22 -13.54 12.59 -5.73
CA ALA A 22 -12.76 11.35 -5.66
C ALA A 22 -11.26 11.58 -5.94
N HIS A 23 -10.93 12.48 -6.88
CA HIS A 23 -9.54 12.90 -7.12
C HIS A 23 -8.97 13.66 -5.92
N GLY A 24 -9.77 14.52 -5.29
CA GLY A 24 -9.41 15.20 -4.05
C GLY A 24 -9.07 14.20 -2.93
N LEU A 25 -9.94 13.22 -2.71
CA LEU A 25 -9.73 12.18 -1.69
C LEU A 25 -8.49 11.33 -1.97
N HIS A 26 -8.25 10.95 -3.24
CA HIS A 26 -7.03 10.24 -3.62
C HIS A 26 -5.77 11.03 -3.27
N ARG A 27 -5.74 12.34 -3.54
CA ARG A 27 -4.61 13.20 -3.17
C ARG A 27 -4.37 13.27 -1.67
N VAL A 28 -5.45 13.37 -0.87
CA VAL A 28 -5.33 13.34 0.59
C VAL A 28 -4.76 12.00 1.06
N ALA A 29 -5.23 10.88 0.51
CA ALA A 29 -4.70 9.56 0.85
C ALA A 29 -3.21 9.40 0.48
N GLU A 30 -2.80 9.93 -0.68
CA GLU A 30 -1.39 9.94 -1.09
C GLU A 30 -0.53 10.82 -0.18
N GLU A 31 -1.04 11.97 0.23
CA GLU A 31 -0.36 12.85 1.19
C GLU A 31 -0.15 12.13 2.53
N VAL A 32 -1.17 11.47 3.05
CA VAL A 32 -1.04 10.63 4.26
C VAL A 32 0.06 9.59 4.08
N ARG A 33 0.06 8.85 2.96
CA ARG A 33 1.12 7.85 2.68
C ARG A 33 2.53 8.46 2.70
N VAL A 34 2.72 9.61 2.04
CA VAL A 34 4.02 10.31 1.98
C VAL A 34 4.51 10.74 3.37
N ASN A 35 3.60 11.10 4.27
CA ASN A 35 3.93 11.45 5.66
C ASN A 35 4.40 10.25 6.51
N TYR A 36 4.18 9.00 6.08
CA TYR A 36 4.58 7.79 6.80
C TYR A 36 5.52 6.88 5.97
N PRO A 37 6.73 7.35 5.61
CA PRO A 37 7.63 6.63 4.70
C PRO A 37 8.09 5.27 5.23
N LYS A 38 8.22 5.11 6.56
CA LYS A 38 8.58 3.82 7.17
C LYS A 38 7.46 2.78 7.01
N VAL A 39 6.21 3.21 7.22
CA VAL A 39 5.03 2.35 7.05
C VAL A 39 4.86 1.99 5.57
N ASP A 40 5.00 2.97 4.68
CA ASP A 40 4.93 2.74 3.23
C ASP A 40 5.99 1.73 2.76
N LYS A 41 7.22 1.86 3.28
CA LYS A 41 8.31 0.93 3.00
C LYS A 41 8.03 -0.48 3.54
N LEU A 42 7.43 -0.60 4.73
CA LEU A 42 7.02 -1.89 5.28
C LEU A 42 5.96 -2.55 4.39
N VAL A 43 4.87 -1.83 4.09
CA VAL A 43 3.74 -2.33 3.29
C VAL A 43 4.22 -2.79 1.91
N SER A 44 5.04 -1.98 1.24
CA SER A 44 5.60 -2.32 -0.07
C SER A 44 6.57 -3.51 0.00
N SER A 45 7.43 -3.61 1.02
CA SER A 45 8.37 -4.72 1.16
C SER A 45 7.68 -6.04 1.44
N VAL A 46 6.65 -6.05 2.30
CA VAL A 46 5.84 -7.24 2.58
C VAL A 46 5.05 -7.68 1.34
N LYS A 47 4.50 -6.74 0.57
CA LYS A 47 3.89 -7.07 -0.74
C LYS A 47 4.88 -7.84 -1.63
N GLN A 48 6.13 -7.40 -1.71
CA GLN A 48 7.17 -8.08 -2.49
C GLN A 48 7.55 -9.47 -1.94
N ILE A 49 7.32 -9.73 -0.65
CA ILE A 49 7.51 -11.07 -0.08
C ILE A 49 6.44 -12.03 -0.62
N PHE A 50 5.18 -11.62 -0.68
CA PHE A 50 4.09 -12.53 -1.07
C PHE A 50 3.79 -12.56 -2.57
N LEU A 51 4.25 -11.54 -3.31
CA LEU A 51 4.04 -11.43 -4.75
C LEU A 51 4.63 -12.65 -5.50
N LYS A 52 3.75 -13.42 -6.15
CA LYS A 52 4.10 -14.63 -6.92
C LYS A 52 4.90 -15.67 -6.12
N ALA A 53 4.68 -15.76 -4.80
CA ALA A 53 5.36 -16.73 -3.94
C ALA A 53 4.36 -17.68 -3.25
N PRO A 54 3.90 -18.75 -3.93
CA PRO A 54 2.92 -19.68 -3.37
C PRO A 54 3.37 -20.33 -2.06
N SER A 55 4.64 -20.72 -1.95
CA SER A 55 5.19 -21.33 -0.72
C SER A 55 5.06 -20.43 0.50
N ARG A 56 5.35 -19.13 0.35
CA ARG A 56 5.26 -18.13 1.42
C ARG A 56 3.80 -17.84 1.78
N THR A 57 2.92 -17.81 0.78
CA THR A 57 1.47 -17.68 0.97
C THR A 57 0.88 -18.88 1.73
N ILE A 58 1.33 -20.11 1.40
CA ILE A 58 0.94 -21.33 2.12
C ILE A 58 1.43 -21.26 3.55
N LEU A 59 2.72 -20.95 3.78
CA LEU A 59 3.28 -20.77 5.12
C LEU A 59 2.46 -19.78 5.95
N PHE A 60 2.13 -18.61 5.41
CA PHE A 60 1.35 -17.60 6.12
C PHE A 60 -0.01 -18.15 6.56
N LYS A 61 -0.73 -18.84 5.66
CA LYS A 61 -2.04 -19.43 5.96
C LYS A 61 -1.97 -20.59 6.97
N THR A 62 -0.89 -21.38 6.92
CA THR A 62 -0.66 -22.48 7.86
C THR A 62 -0.36 -21.96 9.27
N VAL A 63 0.48 -20.94 9.39
CA VAL A 63 0.85 -20.34 10.69
C VAL A 63 -0.29 -19.49 11.27
N ASN A 64 -1.10 -18.87 10.40
CA ASN A 64 -2.17 -17.95 10.79
C ASN A 64 -3.52 -18.35 10.16
N PRO A 65 -4.12 -19.48 10.57
CA PRO A 65 -5.40 -19.90 10.02
C PRO A 65 -6.49 -18.86 10.30
N GLY A 66 -7.30 -18.57 9.28
CA GLY A 66 -8.39 -17.59 9.35
C GLY A 66 -7.98 -16.12 9.22
N ILE A 67 -6.68 -15.80 9.16
CA ILE A 67 -6.21 -14.43 8.89
C ILE A 67 -6.10 -14.22 7.38
N PRO A 68 -6.70 -13.16 6.81
CA PRO A 68 -6.56 -12.87 5.38
C PRO A 68 -5.10 -12.55 5.04
N LEU A 69 -4.69 -12.80 3.80
CA LEU A 69 -3.37 -12.39 3.32
C LEU A 69 -3.23 -10.87 3.36
N PRO A 70 -2.00 -10.35 3.48
CA PRO A 70 -1.75 -8.91 3.41
C PRO A 70 -2.32 -8.33 2.12
N PRO A 71 -3.11 -7.24 2.20
CA PRO A 71 -3.61 -6.56 1.01
C PRO A 71 -2.45 -6.09 0.13
N GLU A 72 -2.66 -6.14 -1.18
CA GLU A 72 -1.72 -5.59 -2.16
C GLU A 72 -2.16 -4.20 -2.58
N PRO A 73 -1.62 -3.11 -1.98
CA PRO A 73 -2.03 -1.77 -2.37
C PRO A 73 -1.67 -1.50 -3.84
N ILE A 74 -2.55 -0.74 -4.50
CA ILE A 74 -2.41 -0.30 -5.89
C ILE A 74 -2.30 1.21 -5.86
N LEU A 75 -1.15 1.75 -6.27
CA LEU A 75 -0.86 3.19 -6.20
C LEU A 75 -1.91 4.05 -6.91
N THR A 76 -2.47 3.56 -8.02
CA THR A 76 -3.47 4.30 -8.80
C THR A 76 -4.90 4.18 -8.25
N ARG A 77 -5.14 3.33 -7.23
CA ARG A 77 -6.46 3.12 -6.64
C ARG A 77 -6.51 3.72 -5.24
N TRP A 78 -7.34 4.76 -5.13
CA TRP A 78 -7.69 5.42 -3.86
C TRP A 78 -7.99 4.44 -2.73
N GLY A 79 -7.54 4.77 -1.52
CA GLY A 79 -7.87 4.02 -0.31
C GLY A 79 -7.12 2.71 -0.10
N THR A 80 -6.59 2.06 -1.15
CA THR A 80 -5.97 0.72 -1.01
C THR A 80 -4.77 0.70 -0.06
N TRP A 81 -4.00 1.79 0.01
CA TRP A 81 -2.93 1.93 1.00
C TRP A 81 -3.45 2.11 2.43
N ILE A 82 -4.57 2.83 2.61
CA ILE A 82 -5.21 3.03 3.91
C ILE A 82 -5.82 1.71 4.42
N GLU A 83 -6.43 0.94 3.53
CA GLU A 83 -6.93 -0.42 3.84
C GLU A 83 -5.79 -1.36 4.21
N ALA A 84 -4.68 -1.33 3.46
CA ALA A 84 -3.50 -2.10 3.78
C ALA A 84 -2.96 -1.74 5.16
N THR A 85 -2.76 -0.46 5.46
CA THR A 85 -2.27 -0.02 6.78
C THR A 85 -3.22 -0.36 7.92
N SER A 86 -4.54 -0.35 7.69
CA SER A 86 -5.54 -0.83 8.66
C SER A 86 -5.44 -2.34 8.90
N TYR A 87 -5.11 -3.12 7.87
CA TYR A 87 -4.78 -4.53 8.04
C TYR A 87 -3.51 -4.71 8.89
N TYR A 88 -2.45 -3.95 8.60
CA TYR A 88 -1.21 -4.04 9.37
C TYR A 88 -1.40 -3.64 10.83
N SER A 89 -2.17 -2.59 11.13
CA SER A 89 -2.43 -2.20 12.51
C SER A 89 -3.11 -3.33 13.31
N LYS A 90 -3.96 -4.14 12.65
CA LYS A 90 -4.63 -5.28 13.26
C LYS A 90 -3.76 -6.54 13.38
N TYR A 91 -2.91 -6.82 12.39
CA TYR A 91 -2.20 -8.11 12.27
C TYR A 91 -0.67 -7.99 12.26
N PHE A 92 -0.10 -6.85 12.66
CA PHE A 92 1.34 -6.58 12.59
C PHE A 92 2.19 -7.68 13.23
N SER A 93 1.82 -8.13 14.44
CA SER A 93 2.55 -9.19 15.15
C SER A 93 2.62 -10.48 14.33
N LYS A 94 1.51 -10.90 13.74
CA LYS A 94 1.41 -12.10 12.91
C LYS A 94 2.27 -12.01 11.64
N ILE A 95 2.31 -10.83 11.02
CA ILE A 95 3.20 -10.57 9.88
C ILE A 95 4.66 -10.65 10.29
N ARG A 96 5.04 -9.97 11.37
CA ARG A 96 6.40 -9.98 11.89
C ARG A 96 6.85 -11.41 12.19
N ASP A 97 6.01 -12.20 12.84
CA ASP A 97 6.34 -13.56 13.23
C ASP A 97 6.54 -14.48 12.01
N VAL A 98 5.78 -14.31 10.92
CA VAL A 98 6.01 -15.03 9.65
C VAL A 98 7.28 -14.53 8.95
N VAL A 99 7.49 -13.21 8.86
CA VAL A 99 8.67 -12.63 8.21
C VAL A 99 9.97 -13.09 8.88
N ARG A 100 9.96 -13.29 10.20
CA ARG A 100 11.11 -13.81 10.96
C ARG A 100 11.43 -15.28 10.70
N GLN A 101 10.46 -16.08 10.25
CA GLN A 101 10.65 -17.49 9.90
C GLN A 101 11.22 -17.68 8.47
N LEU A 102 11.20 -16.64 7.65
CA LEU A 102 11.70 -16.69 6.28
C LEU A 102 13.22 -16.50 6.23
N ASP A 103 13.89 -17.21 5.31
CA ASP A 103 15.32 -17.06 5.09
C ASP A 103 15.62 -15.70 4.39
N PRO A 104 16.45 -14.82 4.99
CA PRO A 104 16.85 -13.57 4.36
C PRO A 104 17.65 -13.72 3.05
N ILE A 105 18.19 -14.91 2.75
CA ILE A 105 18.93 -15.21 1.52
C ILE A 105 17.96 -15.42 0.34
N ASP A 106 16.76 -15.95 0.59
CA ASP A 106 15.78 -16.28 -0.45
C ASP A 106 15.29 -15.06 -1.24
N ALA A 107 15.23 -13.88 -0.60
CA ALA A 107 14.87 -12.64 -1.26
C ALA A 107 15.36 -11.40 -0.50
N VAL A 108 15.82 -10.41 -1.25
CA VAL A 108 16.20 -9.08 -0.72
C VAL A 108 15.04 -8.41 0.03
N SER A 109 13.79 -8.65 -0.38
CA SER A 109 12.59 -8.13 0.29
C SER A 109 12.42 -8.70 1.70
N ILE A 110 12.81 -9.96 1.94
CA ILE A 110 12.75 -10.62 3.26
C ILE A 110 13.75 -9.94 4.19
N LYS A 111 15.03 -9.88 3.80
CA LYS A 111 16.08 -9.21 4.59
C LYS A 111 15.71 -7.76 4.92
N LYS A 112 15.21 -7.00 3.94
CA LYS A 112 14.76 -5.61 4.15
C LYS A 112 13.59 -5.53 5.15
N THR A 113 12.62 -6.44 5.04
CA THR A 113 11.44 -6.42 5.92
C THR A 113 11.82 -6.84 7.34
N GLN A 114 12.71 -7.82 7.52
CA GLN A 114 13.20 -8.22 8.85
C GLN A 114 13.84 -7.05 9.61
N ILE A 115 14.59 -6.19 8.92
CA ILE A 115 15.14 -4.95 9.51
C ILE A 115 14.03 -3.96 9.91
N LEU A 116 12.94 -3.89 9.15
CA LEU A 116 11.84 -2.95 9.39
C LEU A 116 10.88 -3.40 10.51
N VAL A 117 10.82 -4.70 10.80
CA VAL A 117 9.93 -5.29 11.82
C VAL A 117 10.66 -5.66 13.12
N ASN A 118 11.96 -5.35 13.20
CA ASN A 118 12.78 -5.50 14.39
C ASN A 118 12.61 -4.35 15.37
#